data_AF-A0A2P2JHX5-F1
#
_entry.id   AF-A0A2P2JHX5-F1
#
_cell.length_a   1.000
_cell.length_b   1.000
_cell.length_c   1.000
_cell.angle_alpha   90.00
_cell.angle_beta   90.00
_cell.angle_gamma   90.00
#
_symmetry.space_group_name_H-M   'P 1'
#
loop_
_entity.id
_entity.type
_entity.pdbx_description
1 polymer ?
#
loop_
_entity_poly.entity_id
_entity_poly.type
_entity_poly.pdbx_seq_one_letter_code
_entity_poly.pdbx_strand_id
1 'polypeptide(L)'
;MTRVEAPIVHPLPLSKRKYLANYLGRAQGKVGRLKLIELSKQYPDKLESPDLKFSGPDKFGKVKYFQHLHNAKFCLAPRGESSWTLRFYESFFVECVPVLISDQIELPFQNVIDYTQISIKWPSTRIGLELLDYLESIPDEEIEQMIARGRQVRCLWVYAPESEPCSAMEGLMWELQRKVRQFHQSTETFWLHNQTIVNRNLVEFSSWKPPLPFP
;
A
#
# COMPACT_ATOMS: atom_id res chain seq x y z
N MET A 1 -16.66 5.27 -1.11
CA MET A 1 -15.63 4.72 -0.21
C MET A 1 -16.14 4.61 1.23
N THR A 2 -17.47 4.64 1.47
CA THR A 2 -18.10 4.80 2.80
C THR A 2 -19.26 3.82 3.03
N ARG A 3 -19.32 2.69 2.32
CA ARG A 3 -20.34 1.67 2.58
C ARG A 3 -19.70 0.31 2.68
N VAL A 4 -20.14 -0.44 3.69
CA VAL A 4 -20.02 -1.88 3.85
C VAL A 4 -20.84 -2.56 2.74
N GLU A 5 -20.48 -2.28 1.49
CA GLU A 5 -21.00 -2.99 0.33
C GLU A 5 -20.06 -4.16 0.03
N ALA A 6 -20.62 -5.28 -0.39
CA ALA A 6 -19.84 -6.46 -0.78
C ALA A 6 -18.73 -6.06 -1.76
N PRO A 7 -17.55 -6.71 -1.69
CA PRO A 7 -16.45 -6.38 -2.58
C PRO A 7 -16.90 -6.48 -4.04
N ILE A 8 -16.65 -5.41 -4.80
CA ILE A 8 -17.08 -5.27 -6.20
C ILE A 8 -16.58 -6.44 -7.05
N VAL A 9 -15.40 -6.96 -6.70
CA VAL A 9 -14.86 -8.20 -7.25
C VAL A 9 -14.13 -8.95 -6.14
N HIS A 10 -14.30 -10.28 -6.11
CA HIS A 10 -13.61 -11.14 -5.16
C HIS A 10 -12.18 -11.44 -5.64
N PRO A 11 -11.21 -11.55 -4.71
CA PRO A 11 -9.85 -11.98 -5.04
C PRO A 11 -9.81 -13.38 -5.67
N LEU A 12 -8.89 -13.59 -6.60
CA LEU A 12 -8.62 -14.91 -7.18
C LEU A 12 -7.47 -15.61 -6.45
N PRO A 13 -7.55 -16.94 -6.22
CA PRO A 13 -6.40 -17.76 -5.83
C PRO A 13 -5.25 -17.60 -6.84
N LEU A 14 -3.99 -17.64 -6.37
CA LEU A 14 -2.82 -17.42 -7.23
C LEU A 14 -2.79 -18.33 -8.47
N SER A 15 -3.19 -19.60 -8.32
CA SER A 15 -3.24 -20.59 -9.42
C SER A 15 -4.26 -20.27 -10.52
N LYS A 16 -5.23 -19.40 -10.24
CA LYS A 16 -6.25 -18.96 -11.20
C LYS A 16 -5.93 -17.62 -11.87
N ARG A 17 -4.85 -16.95 -11.48
CA ARG A 17 -4.46 -15.66 -12.04
C ARG A 17 -3.72 -15.88 -13.35
N LYS A 18 -4.14 -15.18 -14.40
CA LYS A 18 -3.57 -15.34 -15.74
C LYS A 18 -2.17 -14.75 -15.85
N TYR A 19 -1.94 -13.60 -15.23
CA TYR A 19 -0.72 -12.82 -15.44
C TYR A 19 0.23 -12.89 -14.24
N LEU A 20 1.53 -12.78 -14.51
CA LEU A 20 2.52 -12.57 -13.46
C LEU A 20 2.31 -11.19 -12.83
N ALA A 21 2.24 -10.16 -13.67
CA ALA A 21 2.08 -8.78 -13.21
C ALA A 21 1.08 -8.00 -14.08
N ASN A 22 0.55 -6.90 -13.55
CA ASN A 22 -0.22 -5.94 -14.34
C ASN A 22 0.19 -4.49 -14.08
N TYR A 23 -0.02 -3.65 -15.09
CA TYR A 23 0.03 -2.20 -14.99
C TYR A 23 -1.24 -1.60 -15.62
N LEU A 24 -2.17 -1.19 -14.77
CA LEU A 24 -3.46 -0.64 -15.21
C LEU A 24 -3.44 0.88 -15.16
N GLY A 25 -2.81 1.54 -16.14
CA GLY A 25 -2.71 3.00 -16.15
C GLY A 25 -2.31 3.62 -17.49
N ARG A 26 -2.46 4.95 -17.57
CA ARG A 26 -2.04 5.75 -18.74
C ARG A 26 -0.56 6.09 -18.64
N ALA A 27 0.13 6.11 -19.79
CA ALA A 27 1.50 6.57 -19.89
C ALA A 27 1.73 7.97 -19.28
N GLN A 28 0.86 8.93 -19.60
CA GLN A 28 0.98 10.35 -19.21
C GLN A 28 2.38 10.95 -19.48
N GLY A 29 3.06 10.49 -20.55
CA GLY A 29 4.42 10.93 -20.90
C GLY A 29 5.49 10.59 -19.86
N LYS A 30 5.20 9.77 -18.84
CA LYS A 30 6.18 9.39 -17.82
C LYS A 30 7.01 8.20 -18.29
N VAL A 31 8.32 8.34 -18.25
CA VAL A 31 9.29 7.33 -18.74
C VAL A 31 9.01 5.94 -18.17
N GLY A 32 8.83 5.82 -16.84
CA GLY A 32 8.61 4.50 -16.24
C GLY A 32 7.31 3.82 -16.68
N ARG A 33 6.26 4.59 -16.96
CA ARG A 33 4.97 4.06 -17.42
C ARG A 33 5.02 3.66 -18.89
N LEU A 34 5.73 4.44 -19.71
CA LEU A 34 6.02 4.10 -21.11
C LEU A 34 6.80 2.79 -21.19
N LYS A 35 7.84 2.62 -20.35
CA LYS A 35 8.61 1.38 -20.26
C LYS A 35 7.74 0.17 -19.89
N LEU A 36 6.82 0.31 -18.93
CA LEU A 36 5.90 -0.78 -18.59
C LEU A 36 4.95 -1.16 -19.73
N ILE A 37 4.44 -0.17 -20.47
CA ILE A 37 3.56 -0.40 -21.64
C ILE A 37 4.36 -1.04 -22.79
N GLU A 38 5.62 -0.68 -22.97
CA GLU A 38 6.49 -1.31 -23.96
C GLU A 38 6.83 -2.74 -23.55
N LEU A 39 7.19 -2.95 -22.28
CA LEU A 39 7.49 -4.27 -21.72
C LEU A 39 6.28 -5.21 -21.80
N SER A 40 5.05 -4.72 -21.58
CA SER A 40 3.84 -5.53 -21.73
C SER A 40 3.58 -5.95 -23.17
N LYS A 41 4.03 -5.16 -24.17
CA LYS A 41 3.94 -5.55 -25.58
C LYS A 41 4.98 -6.61 -25.93
N GLN A 42 6.15 -6.59 -25.29
CA GLN A 42 7.20 -7.59 -25.47
C GLN A 42 6.87 -8.91 -24.77
N TYR A 43 6.21 -8.85 -23.60
CA TYR A 43 5.86 -10.01 -22.77
C TYR A 43 4.35 -10.04 -22.42
N PRO A 44 3.46 -10.14 -23.42
CA PRO A 44 2.01 -10.02 -23.22
C PRO A 44 1.41 -11.16 -22.37
N ASP A 45 2.06 -12.32 -22.33
CA ASP A 45 1.62 -13.45 -21.50
C ASP A 45 1.98 -13.28 -20.02
N LYS A 46 3.01 -12.46 -19.70
CA LYS A 46 3.47 -12.21 -18.34
C LYS A 46 2.93 -10.91 -17.75
N LEU A 47 2.96 -9.82 -18.52
CA LEU A 47 2.62 -8.47 -18.05
C LEU A 47 1.40 -7.92 -18.79
N GLU A 48 0.30 -7.75 -18.08
CA GLU A 48 -0.90 -7.12 -18.62
C GLU A 48 -0.82 -5.59 -18.51
N SER A 49 -1.05 -4.88 -19.62
CA SER A 49 -1.26 -3.42 -19.60
C SER A 49 -2.26 -3.03 -20.70
N PRO A 50 -3.57 -3.18 -20.45
CA PRO A 50 -4.59 -2.88 -21.44
C PRO A 50 -4.67 -1.35 -21.66
N ASP A 51 -5.08 -0.95 -22.86
CA ASP A 51 -5.38 0.47 -23.12
C ASP A 51 -6.70 0.84 -22.43
N LEU A 52 -6.57 1.49 -21.27
CA LEU A 52 -7.71 1.91 -20.47
C LEU A 52 -8.31 3.20 -21.06
N LYS A 53 -9.44 3.07 -21.76
CA LYS A 53 -10.25 4.22 -22.16
C LYS A 53 -11.01 4.77 -20.96
N PHE A 54 -10.69 5.98 -20.49
CA PHE A 54 -11.35 6.58 -19.31
C PHE A 54 -12.54 7.49 -19.66
N SER A 55 -12.76 7.76 -20.94
CA SER A 55 -13.81 8.62 -21.48
C SER A 55 -14.45 7.99 -22.71
N GLY A 56 -15.68 8.42 -23.02
CA GLY A 56 -16.45 7.92 -24.16
C GLY A 56 -17.29 6.67 -23.85
N PRO A 57 -18.00 6.14 -24.86
CA PRO A 57 -18.89 4.99 -24.70
C PRO A 57 -18.16 3.70 -24.28
N ASP A 58 -16.87 3.60 -24.63
CA ASP A 58 -16.01 2.46 -24.27
C ASP A 58 -15.34 2.60 -22.89
N LYS A 59 -15.85 3.47 -22.01
CA LYS A 59 -15.22 3.75 -20.72
C LYS A 59 -14.99 2.46 -19.93
N PHE A 60 -13.76 2.32 -19.44
CA PHE A 60 -13.39 1.27 -18.51
C PHE A 60 -14.18 1.43 -17.22
N GLY A 61 -15.16 0.54 -17.03
CA GLY A 61 -15.99 0.51 -15.84
C GLY A 61 -15.18 0.08 -14.61
N LYS A 62 -15.65 0.50 -13.42
CA LYS A 62 -15.03 0.14 -12.14
C LYS A 62 -14.90 -1.38 -11.95
N VAL A 63 -15.94 -2.13 -12.31
CA VAL A 63 -15.94 -3.62 -12.22
C VAL A 63 -14.84 -4.21 -13.10
N LYS A 64 -14.77 -3.81 -14.38
CA LYS A 64 -13.73 -4.29 -15.31
C LYS A 64 -12.33 -3.95 -14.79
N TYR A 65 -12.11 -2.73 -14.28
CA TYR A 65 -10.83 -2.36 -13.68
C TYR A 65 -10.39 -3.34 -12.60
N PHE A 66 -11.25 -3.64 -11.63
CA PHE A 66 -10.92 -4.59 -10.56
C PHE A 66 -10.80 -6.03 -11.06
N GLN A 67 -11.52 -6.41 -12.13
CA GLN A 67 -11.36 -7.72 -12.78
C GLN A 67 -9.97 -7.91 -13.39
N HIS A 68 -9.44 -6.88 -14.04
CA HIS A 68 -8.05 -6.90 -14.52
C HIS A 68 -7.07 -6.84 -13.35
N LEU A 69 -7.36 -6.02 -12.33
CA LEU A 69 -6.44 -5.82 -11.21
C LEU A 69 -6.21 -7.11 -10.40
N HIS A 70 -7.25 -7.90 -10.14
CA HIS A 70 -7.13 -9.15 -9.40
C HIS A 70 -6.52 -10.31 -10.20
N ASN A 71 -6.39 -10.18 -11.53
CA ASN A 71 -5.99 -11.27 -12.42
C ASN A 71 -4.46 -11.37 -12.60
N ALA A 72 -3.70 -10.69 -11.75
CA ALA A 72 -2.25 -10.76 -11.70
C ALA A 72 -1.77 -11.09 -10.29
N LYS A 73 -0.60 -11.76 -10.18
CA LYS A 73 0.04 -11.97 -8.87
C LYS A 73 0.56 -10.65 -8.29
N PHE A 74 1.15 -9.81 -9.13
CA PHE A 74 1.78 -8.54 -8.76
C PHE A 74 1.14 -7.32 -9.45
N CYS A 75 0.91 -6.26 -8.70
CA CYS A 75 0.30 -5.03 -9.20
C CYS A 75 1.33 -3.90 -9.25
N LEU A 76 1.76 -3.55 -10.45
CA LEU A 76 2.81 -2.55 -10.66
C LEU A 76 2.25 -1.13 -10.45
N ALA A 77 2.86 -0.43 -9.50
CA ALA A 77 2.52 0.91 -9.08
C ALA A 77 3.70 1.86 -9.34
N PRO A 78 3.96 2.27 -10.61
CA PRO A 78 4.94 3.31 -10.88
C PRO A 78 4.43 4.65 -10.38
N ARG A 79 5.39 5.49 -9.94
CA ARG A 79 5.14 6.85 -9.48
C ARG A 79 4.22 7.61 -10.46
N GLY A 80 3.23 8.31 -9.90
CA GLY A 80 2.36 9.21 -10.63
C GLY A 80 2.74 10.68 -10.54
N GLU A 81 1.77 11.54 -10.86
CA GLU A 81 1.92 12.98 -10.66
C GLU A 81 1.82 13.34 -9.17
N SER A 82 0.90 12.70 -8.44
CA SER A 82 0.90 12.68 -6.99
C SER A 82 1.87 11.62 -6.47
N SER A 83 2.39 11.84 -5.26
CA SER A 83 3.09 10.82 -4.47
C SER A 83 2.18 9.63 -4.12
N TRP A 84 0.86 9.80 -4.25
CA TRP A 84 -0.15 8.81 -3.90
C TRP A 84 -0.59 8.01 -5.13
N THR A 85 -0.05 6.81 -5.30
CA THR A 85 -0.49 5.91 -6.37
C THR A 85 -1.69 5.10 -5.88
N LEU A 86 -2.92 5.52 -6.22
CA LEU A 86 -4.15 4.84 -5.76
C LEU A 86 -4.12 3.31 -5.99
N ARG A 87 -3.58 2.88 -7.14
CA ARG A 87 -3.42 1.44 -7.50
C ARG A 87 -2.66 0.65 -6.44
N PHE A 88 -1.68 1.27 -5.77
CA PHE A 88 -0.94 0.64 -4.70
C PHE A 88 -1.89 0.20 -3.57
N TYR A 89 -2.80 1.08 -3.13
CA TYR A 89 -3.76 0.77 -2.08
C TYR A 89 -4.89 -0.14 -2.56
N GLU A 90 -5.38 0.05 -3.79
CA GLU A 90 -6.42 -0.79 -4.40
C GLU A 90 -5.99 -2.26 -4.52
N SER A 91 -4.69 -2.50 -4.76
CA SER A 91 -4.14 -3.85 -4.92
C SER A 91 -4.36 -4.74 -3.68
N PHE A 92 -4.33 -4.18 -2.47
CA PHE A 92 -4.58 -4.92 -1.22
C PHE A 92 -6.01 -5.45 -1.13
N PHE A 93 -6.98 -4.76 -1.74
CA PHE A 93 -8.39 -5.18 -1.71
C PHE A 93 -8.69 -6.32 -2.70
N VAL A 94 -7.87 -6.46 -3.73
CA VAL A 94 -7.94 -7.58 -4.69
C VAL A 94 -6.84 -8.63 -4.47
N GLU A 95 -6.07 -8.49 -3.39
CA GLU A 95 -5.00 -9.41 -2.98
C GLU A 95 -3.93 -9.61 -4.05
N CYS A 96 -3.68 -8.57 -4.82
CA CYS A 96 -2.57 -8.48 -5.76
C CYS A 96 -1.40 -7.81 -5.04
N VAL A 97 -0.24 -8.45 -4.97
CA VAL A 97 0.89 -7.92 -4.19
C VAL A 97 1.38 -6.62 -4.85
N PRO A 98 1.35 -5.47 -4.15
CA PRO A 98 1.78 -4.21 -4.74
C PRO A 98 3.30 -4.18 -4.95
N VAL A 99 3.69 -3.76 -6.16
CA VAL A 99 5.08 -3.49 -6.51
C VAL A 99 5.24 -2.00 -6.79
N LEU A 100 5.81 -1.30 -5.83
CA LEU A 100 6.01 0.14 -5.87
C LEU A 100 7.27 0.49 -6.65
N ILE A 101 7.11 1.09 -7.82
CA ILE A 101 8.25 1.46 -8.69
C ILE A 101 8.52 2.96 -8.52
N SER A 102 9.38 3.29 -7.56
CA SER A 102 9.74 4.67 -7.21
C SER A 102 10.99 4.71 -6.33
N ASP A 103 11.91 5.63 -6.61
CA ASP A 103 13.11 5.80 -5.78
C ASP A 103 12.77 6.56 -4.49
N GLN A 104 11.98 7.63 -4.63
CA GLN A 104 11.56 8.51 -3.53
C GLN A 104 10.04 8.48 -3.38
N ILE A 105 9.57 7.89 -2.30
CA ILE A 105 8.17 7.88 -1.90
C ILE A 105 8.07 7.63 -0.40
N GLU A 106 7.21 8.40 0.23
CA GLU A 106 6.78 8.20 1.61
C GLU A 106 5.42 7.51 1.58
N LEU A 107 5.25 6.52 2.44
CA LEU A 107 4.02 5.76 2.57
C LEU A 107 3.32 6.15 3.88
N PRO A 108 1.98 6.12 3.91
CA PRO A 108 1.22 6.43 5.11
C PRO A 108 1.50 5.37 6.18
N PHE A 109 1.46 5.80 7.44
CA PHE A 109 1.64 4.90 8.57
C PHE A 109 2.97 4.11 8.58
N GLN A 110 4.05 4.62 7.97
CA GLN A 110 5.35 3.93 7.92
C GLN A 110 5.98 3.68 9.29
N ASN A 111 5.55 4.39 10.34
CA ASN A 111 5.97 4.09 11.70
C ASN A 111 5.15 2.93 12.29
N VAL A 112 4.01 2.56 11.70
CA VAL A 112 3.15 1.50 12.23
C VAL A 112 3.17 0.25 11.35
N ILE A 113 3.31 0.42 10.04
CA ILE A 113 3.23 -0.64 9.04
C ILE A 113 4.61 -0.90 8.45
N ASP A 114 5.08 -2.14 8.61
CA ASP A 114 6.27 -2.62 7.91
C ASP A 114 5.92 -3.00 6.47
N TYR A 115 6.11 -2.04 5.57
CA TYR A 115 5.84 -2.23 4.14
C TYR A 115 6.71 -3.31 3.48
N THR A 116 7.86 -3.66 4.07
CA THR A 116 8.75 -4.69 3.51
C THR A 116 8.13 -6.08 3.57
N GLN A 117 7.12 -6.28 4.42
CA GLN A 117 6.44 -7.56 4.58
C GLN A 117 5.19 -7.73 3.70
N ILE A 118 4.67 -6.63 3.14
CA ILE A 118 3.37 -6.60 2.45
C ILE A 118 3.47 -6.06 1.02
N SER A 119 4.64 -5.58 0.61
CA SER A 119 4.86 -4.95 -0.70
C SER A 119 6.30 -5.08 -1.13
N ILE A 120 6.54 -4.88 -2.43
CA ILE A 120 7.88 -4.82 -3.02
C ILE A 120 8.16 -3.38 -3.41
N LYS A 121 9.33 -2.85 -3.10
CA LYS A 121 9.80 -1.55 -3.61
C LYS A 121 10.92 -1.78 -4.62
N TRP A 122 10.76 -1.23 -5.82
CA TRP A 122 11.64 -1.45 -6.96
C TRP A 122 12.20 -0.14 -7.53
N PRO A 123 13.47 -0.07 -7.95
CA PRO A 123 14.08 1.14 -8.52
C PRO A 123 13.38 1.61 -9.80
N SER A 124 13.14 2.91 -9.91
CA SER A 124 12.42 3.48 -11.07
C SER A 124 13.21 3.39 -12.38
N THR A 125 14.52 3.21 -12.28
CA THR A 125 15.46 3.13 -13.41
C THR A 125 15.56 1.73 -14.01
N ARG A 126 15.15 0.68 -13.28
CA ARG A 126 15.32 -0.75 -13.67
C ARG A 126 14.01 -1.40 -14.11
N ILE A 127 13.29 -0.74 -15.00
CA ILE A 127 12.04 -1.27 -15.56
C ILE A 127 12.37 -1.99 -16.86
N GLY A 128 12.53 -3.30 -16.77
CA GLY A 128 12.89 -4.19 -17.88
C GLY A 128 12.66 -5.65 -17.51
N LEU A 129 13.31 -6.58 -18.23
CA LEU A 129 13.20 -8.02 -18.00
C LEU A 129 13.63 -8.41 -16.58
N GLU A 130 14.60 -7.69 -16.00
CA GLU A 130 15.10 -7.92 -14.65
C GLU A 130 14.01 -7.81 -13.57
N LEU A 131 12.99 -6.97 -13.80
CA LEU A 131 11.84 -6.85 -12.91
C LEU A 131 10.96 -8.10 -13.03
N LEU A 132 10.69 -8.57 -14.25
CA LEU A 132 9.85 -9.75 -14.46
C LEU A 132 10.52 -11.02 -13.93
N ASP A 133 11.82 -11.18 -14.19
CA ASP A 133 12.60 -12.32 -13.70
C ASP A 133 12.63 -12.35 -12.17
N TYR A 134 12.81 -11.18 -11.52
CA TYR A 134 12.72 -11.08 -10.07
C TYR A 134 11.35 -11.50 -9.55
N LEU A 135 10.26 -10.97 -10.12
CA LEU A 135 8.90 -11.31 -9.68
C LEU A 135 8.56 -12.79 -9.91
N GLU A 136 9.05 -13.38 -11.00
CA GLU A 136 8.86 -14.80 -11.31
C GLU A 136 9.67 -15.72 -10.39
N SER A 137 10.79 -15.24 -9.85
CA SER A 137 11.61 -16.00 -8.90
C SER A 137 10.99 -16.16 -7.50
N ILE A 138 9.94 -15.39 -7.18
CA ILE A 138 9.29 -15.42 -5.86
C ILE A 138 8.33 -16.62 -5.79
N PRO A 139 8.52 -17.55 -4.83
CA PRO A 139 7.61 -18.68 -4.66
C PRO A 139 6.20 -18.26 -4.28
N ASP A 140 5.19 -19.01 -4.72
CA ASP A 140 3.78 -18.72 -4.41
C ASP A 140 3.50 -18.69 -2.89
N GLU A 141 4.24 -19.46 -2.09
CA GLU A 141 4.14 -19.42 -0.63
C GLU A 141 4.46 -18.03 -0.06
N GLU A 142 5.54 -17.40 -0.52
CA GLU A 142 5.94 -16.06 -0.10
C GLU A 142 4.90 -15.01 -0.54
N ILE A 143 4.31 -15.19 -1.72
CA ILE A 143 3.24 -14.34 -2.24
C ILE A 143 1.99 -14.44 -1.35
N GLU A 144 1.56 -15.65 -0.99
CA GLU A 144 0.42 -15.88 -0.09
C GLU A 144 0.67 -15.28 1.30
N GLN A 145 1.89 -15.36 1.82
CA GLN A 145 2.25 -14.73 3.08
C GLN A 145 2.17 -13.20 3.02
N MET A 146 2.68 -12.58 1.94
CA MET A 146 2.55 -11.13 1.72
C MET A 146 1.08 -10.72 1.64
N ILE A 147 0.26 -11.51 0.94
CA ILE A 147 -1.20 -11.29 0.86
C ILE A 147 -1.84 -11.38 2.25
N ALA A 148 -1.50 -12.42 3.03
CA ALA A 148 -2.06 -12.63 4.36
C ALA A 148 -1.77 -11.46 5.31
N ARG A 149 -0.52 -10.98 5.33
CA ARG A 149 -0.12 -9.78 6.09
C ARG A 149 -0.82 -8.52 5.55
N GLY A 150 -0.94 -8.38 4.24
CA GLY A 150 -1.70 -7.30 3.60
C GLY A 150 -3.18 -7.26 4.02
N ARG A 151 -3.84 -8.42 4.17
CA ARG A 151 -5.23 -8.50 4.64
C ARG A 151 -5.40 -7.92 6.05
N GLN A 152 -4.40 -8.06 6.93
CA GLN A 152 -4.45 -7.57 8.30
C GLN A 152 -4.43 -6.03 8.38
N VAL A 153 -3.76 -5.38 7.43
CA VAL A 153 -3.56 -3.91 7.46
C VAL A 153 -4.43 -3.15 6.45
N ARG A 154 -5.06 -3.82 5.48
CA ARG A 154 -5.78 -3.13 4.38
C ARG A 154 -6.93 -2.23 4.83
N CYS A 155 -7.50 -2.50 6.01
CA CYS A 155 -8.54 -1.66 6.61
C CYS A 155 -8.04 -0.25 6.95
N LEU A 156 -6.74 -0.07 7.20
CA LEU A 156 -6.13 1.24 7.46
C LEU A 156 -6.15 2.18 6.23
N TRP A 157 -6.51 1.69 5.04
CA TRP A 157 -6.64 2.50 3.82
C TRP A 157 -8.02 3.11 3.63
N VAL A 158 -9.00 2.76 4.47
CA VAL A 158 -10.41 3.13 4.29
C VAL A 158 -10.94 3.75 5.56
N TYR A 159 -11.65 4.88 5.43
CA TYR A 159 -12.45 5.43 6.53
C TYR A 159 -13.70 4.57 6.71
N ALA A 160 -13.75 3.83 7.81
CA ALA A 160 -14.89 3.04 8.21
C ALA A 160 -15.67 3.74 9.33
N PRO A 161 -16.94 3.37 9.58
CA PRO A 161 -17.68 3.83 10.75
C PRO A 161 -16.98 3.46 12.06
N GLU A 162 -17.22 4.23 13.13
CA GLU A 162 -16.60 4.01 14.45
C GLU A 162 -16.91 2.64 15.07
N SER A 163 -17.93 1.93 14.59
CA SER A 163 -18.24 0.57 15.02
C SER A 163 -17.26 -0.48 14.51
N GLU A 164 -16.48 -0.17 13.46
CA GLU A 164 -15.51 -1.09 12.89
C GLU A 164 -14.20 -1.05 13.68
N PRO A 165 -13.58 -2.20 13.98
CA PRO A 165 -12.37 -2.26 14.81
C PRO A 165 -11.11 -1.76 14.08
N CYS A 166 -11.20 -1.45 12.79
CA CYS A 166 -10.06 -0.97 12.00
C CYS A 166 -10.51 -0.04 10.87
N SER A 167 -9.88 1.14 10.81
CA SER A 167 -10.08 2.16 9.80
C SER A 167 -8.83 3.04 9.68
N ALA A 168 -8.79 3.86 8.64
CA ALA A 168 -7.76 4.88 8.46
C ALA A 168 -7.64 5.84 9.66
N MET A 169 -8.73 6.04 10.41
CA MET A 169 -8.73 6.86 11.62
C MET A 169 -7.79 6.27 12.70
N GLU A 170 -7.88 4.96 12.95
CA GLU A 170 -7.03 4.28 13.92
C GLU A 170 -5.56 4.37 13.52
N GLY A 171 -5.26 4.17 12.23
CA GLY A 171 -3.90 4.37 11.69
C GLY A 171 -3.36 5.78 11.93
N LEU A 172 -4.19 6.80 11.72
CA LEU A 172 -3.83 8.20 12.00
C LEU A 172 -3.57 8.42 13.50
N MET A 173 -4.43 7.89 14.35
CA MET A 173 -4.28 8.01 15.81
C MET A 173 -3.00 7.33 16.30
N TRP A 174 -2.65 6.15 15.76
CA TRP A 174 -1.39 5.48 16.08
C TRP A 174 -0.15 6.28 15.66
N GLU A 175 -0.13 6.84 14.45
CA GLU A 175 0.97 7.71 14.00
C GLU A 175 1.10 8.96 14.88
N LEU A 176 -0.01 9.63 15.16
CA LEU A 176 -0.02 10.81 16.03
C LEU A 176 0.48 10.46 17.43
N GLN A 177 0.04 9.35 18.01
CA GLN A 177 0.50 8.89 19.31
C GLN A 177 2.01 8.63 19.34
N ARG A 178 2.59 8.03 18.27
CA ARG A 178 4.05 7.87 18.16
C ARG A 178 4.78 9.22 18.05
N LYS A 179 4.21 10.20 17.34
CA LYS A 179 4.80 11.54 17.17
C LYS A 179 4.65 12.44 18.40
N VAL A 180 3.53 12.39 19.13
CA VAL A 180 3.33 13.12 20.38
C VAL A 180 4.34 12.69 21.44
N ARG A 181 4.76 11.41 21.44
CA ARG A 181 5.87 10.96 22.28
C ARG A 181 7.21 11.63 21.96
N GLN A 182 7.36 12.26 20.80
CA GLN A 182 8.55 13.04 20.44
C GLN A 182 8.37 14.53 20.78
N PHE A 183 7.15 15.07 20.73
CA PHE A 183 6.83 16.47 21.06
C PHE A 183 6.34 16.64 22.51
N HIS A 184 7.27 16.99 23.40
CA HIS A 184 7.09 17.08 24.86
C HIS A 184 6.48 18.39 25.38
N GLN A 185 5.75 19.16 24.58
CA GLN A 185 5.18 20.43 25.03
C GLN A 185 3.71 20.27 25.47
N SER A 186 3.48 19.43 26.49
CA SER A 186 2.19 19.31 27.18
C SER A 186 2.24 20.02 28.54
N THR A 187 1.11 20.59 28.96
CA THR A 187 0.90 21.33 30.22
C THR A 187 1.12 20.51 31.50
N GLU A 188 1.49 19.24 31.40
CA GLU A 188 1.80 18.35 32.53
C GLU A 188 3.12 17.57 32.35
N THR A 189 4.02 18.07 31.50
CA THR A 189 5.38 17.55 31.33
C THR A 189 6.37 18.50 31.99
N PHE A 190 7.25 17.96 32.84
CA PHE A 190 8.22 18.73 33.62
C PHE A 190 9.65 18.24 33.33
N TRP A 191 10.63 19.14 33.38
CA TRP A 191 12.05 18.84 33.20
C TRP A 191 12.79 19.08 34.52
N LEU A 192 13.54 18.08 34.95
CA LEU A 192 14.39 18.16 36.15
C LEU A 192 15.79 18.65 35.78
N HIS A 193 16.56 19.11 36.78
CA HIS A 193 17.90 19.69 36.58
C HIS A 193 18.91 18.70 35.96
N ASN A 194 18.62 17.40 36.02
CA ASN A 194 19.41 16.32 35.43
C ASN A 194 18.94 15.92 34.02
N GLN A 195 18.11 16.76 33.37
CA GLN A 195 17.54 16.54 32.04
C GLN A 195 16.50 15.40 31.99
N THR A 196 16.05 14.86 33.12
CA THR A 196 14.95 13.88 33.16
C THR A 196 13.61 14.54 32.84
N ILE A 197 12.79 13.87 32.03
CA ILE A 197 11.42 14.28 31.69
C ILE A 197 10.42 13.47 32.52
N VAL A 198 9.54 14.14 33.26
CA VAL A 198 8.55 13.52 34.16
C VAL A 198 7.15 14.08 33.98
N ASN A 199 6.13 13.34 34.42
CA ASN A 199 4.75 13.86 34.50
C ASN A 199 4.50 14.60 35.83
N ARG A 200 3.28 15.07 36.06
CA ARG A 200 2.85 15.69 37.34
C ARG A 200 3.12 14.81 38.58
N ASN A 201 3.14 13.49 38.42
CA ASN A 201 3.39 12.53 39.49
C ASN A 201 4.88 12.15 39.60
N LEU A 202 5.79 12.89 38.94
CA LEU A 202 7.23 12.64 38.87
C LEU A 202 7.61 11.27 38.29
N VAL A 203 6.71 10.64 37.53
CA VAL A 203 7.02 9.39 36.81
C VAL A 203 7.80 9.72 35.55
N GLU A 204 8.94 9.06 35.37
CA GLU A 204 9.77 9.22 34.17
C GLU A 204 9.01 8.84 32.90
N PHE A 205 9.25 9.60 31.84
CA PHE A 205 8.62 9.42 30.54
C PHE A 205 8.73 7.99 29.98
N SER A 206 9.87 7.33 30.20
CA SER A 206 10.13 5.93 29.83
C SER A 206 9.11 4.94 30.41
N SER A 207 8.49 5.30 31.53
CA SER A 207 7.56 4.45 32.30
C SER A 207 6.09 4.84 32.10
N TRP A 208 5.78 5.77 31.19
CA TRP A 208 4.39 6.20 30.96
C TRP A 208 3.60 5.11 30.22
N LYS A 209 2.50 4.65 30.83
CA LYS A 209 1.52 3.79 30.15
C LYS A 209 0.77 4.63 29.11
N PRO A 210 0.81 4.25 27.82
CA PRO A 210 0.07 4.96 26.80
C PRO A 210 -1.45 4.80 27.00
N PRO A 211 -2.26 5.80 26.58
CA PRO A 211 -3.71 5.69 26.62
C PRO A 211 -4.27 4.62 25.67
N LEU A 212 -3.49 4.22 24.66
CA LEU A 212 -3.81 3.12 23.73
C LEU A 212 -2.64 2.13 23.66
N PRO A 213 -2.90 0.81 23.73
CA PRO A 213 -1.87 -0.20 23.50
C PRO A 213 -1.35 -0.10 22.07
N PHE A 214 -0.03 -0.17 21.92
CA PHE A 214 0.59 -0.29 20.60
C PHE A 214 0.45 -1.73 20.10
N PRO A 215 0.30 -1.95 18.78
CA PRO A 215 0.47 -3.27 18.19
C PRO A 215 1.89 -3.81 18.40
#